data_AF-A0A4U5NS97-F1
#
_entry.id   AF-A0A4U5NS97-F1
#
_cell.length_a   1.000
_cell.length_b   1.000
_cell.length_c   1.000
_cell.angle_alpha   90.00
_cell.angle_beta   90.00
_cell.angle_gamma   90.00
#
_symmetry.space_group_name_H-M   'P 1'
#
loop_
_entity.id
_entity.type
_entity.pdbx_description
1 polymer ?
#
loop_
_entity_poly.entity_id
_entity_poly.type
_entity_poly.pdbx_seq_one_letter_code
_entity_poly.pdbx_strand_id
1 'polypeptide(L)'
;MIMRQIGPGMVQQMVTNCDACQGEGTTVDLKDRCKSCDGKKTLQVKKVLEVHIRRGVNNNEKITFSREGDQEPGVEPGDIIIVVQTKPHELFERRGENLYMEKTISLNDALTGFKFVIKHLDGRDVVISGKPGDIIEPEAVRGILDEGMPIQGAPDQKGILYVKFDVKFPDEHFLEDETMYKELEKHLPPRSPFTMPKGEDVEEVSLMPFDENRHNSTRGNRQAYHDEEYDDDDDMGGGHGGHPGVQCAQS
;
A
#
# COMPACT_ATOMS: atom_id res chain seq x y z
N MET A 1 -15.52 -2.40 53.57
CA MET A 1 -14.33 -3.13 54.06
C MET A 1 -14.72 -4.58 54.21
N ILE A 2 -14.10 -5.46 53.45
CA ILE A 2 -14.41 -6.89 53.43
C ILE A 2 -13.16 -7.63 53.90
N MET A 3 -13.29 -8.47 54.92
CA MET A 3 -12.19 -9.33 55.39
C MET A 3 -12.26 -10.66 54.65
N ARG A 4 -11.21 -10.98 53.88
CA ARG A 4 -11.07 -12.25 53.17
C ARG A 4 -9.98 -13.06 53.84
N GLN A 5 -10.33 -14.25 54.32
CA GLN A 5 -9.37 -15.18 54.87
C GLN A 5 -8.63 -15.89 53.73
N ILE A 6 -7.30 -15.78 53.69
CA ILE A 6 -6.45 -16.39 52.66
C ILE A 6 -5.85 -17.71 53.18
N GLY A 7 -5.77 -17.86 54.50
CA GLY A 7 -5.34 -19.10 55.15
C GLY A 7 -5.60 -19.12 56.65
N PRO A 8 -5.27 -20.22 57.35
CA PRO A 8 -5.36 -20.29 58.80
C PRO A 8 -4.49 -19.20 59.45
N GLY A 9 -5.11 -18.27 60.18
CA GLY A 9 -4.43 -17.16 60.85
C GLY A 9 -4.02 -15.97 59.95
N MET A 10 -4.23 -16.03 58.64
CA MET A 10 -3.91 -14.94 57.69
C MET A 10 -5.19 -14.35 57.09
N VAL A 11 -5.52 -13.13 57.52
CA VAL A 11 -6.65 -12.35 57.00
C VAL A 11 -6.14 -11.15 56.20
N GLN A 12 -6.70 -10.95 55.01
CA GLN A 12 -6.46 -9.74 54.22
C GLN A 12 -7.68 -8.83 54.34
N GLN A 13 -7.42 -7.56 54.66
CA GLN A 13 -8.41 -6.51 54.62
C GLN A 13 -8.45 -5.92 53.21
N MET A 14 -9.56 -6.10 52.52
CA MET A 14 -9.83 -5.44 51.24
C MET A 14 -10.71 -4.22 51.50
N VAL A 15 -10.22 -3.05 51.09
CA VAL A 15 -11.03 -1.83 51.06
C VAL A 15 -11.84 -1.85 49.77
N THR A 16 -13.15 -1.86 49.91
CA THR A 16 -14.12 -1.77 48.82
C THR A 16 -14.83 -0.43 48.91
N ASN A 17 -15.34 0.05 47.78
CA ASN A 17 -16.20 1.23 47.72
C ASN A 17 -17.39 1.05 48.68
N CYS A 18 -17.81 2.14 49.33
CA CYS A 18 -18.98 2.11 50.21
C CYS A 18 -20.23 1.83 49.38
N ASP A 19 -21.06 0.86 49.78
CA ASP A 19 -22.25 0.48 48.98
C ASP A 19 -23.30 1.60 48.89
N ALA A 20 -23.36 2.49 49.88
CA ALA A 20 -24.33 3.59 49.94
C ALA A 20 -23.96 4.78 49.04
N CYS A 21 -22.69 5.17 49.00
CA CYS A 21 -22.22 6.32 48.21
C CYS A 21 -21.33 5.95 47.00
N GLN A 22 -21.04 4.65 46.83
CA GLN A 22 -20.20 4.08 45.76
C GLN A 22 -18.79 4.70 45.63
N GLY A 23 -18.33 5.40 46.66
CA GLY A 23 -17.05 6.12 46.66
C GLY A 23 -17.14 7.62 46.40
N GLU A 24 -18.33 8.18 46.13
CA GLU A 24 -18.51 9.63 45.95
C GLU A 24 -18.48 10.43 47.27
N GLY A 25 -18.64 9.78 48.42
CA GLY A 25 -18.62 10.42 49.74
C GLY A 25 -19.89 11.18 50.12
N THR A 26 -20.81 11.39 49.17
CA THR A 26 -22.14 12.00 49.40
C THR A 26 -23.23 11.16 48.76
N THR A 27 -24.43 11.14 49.36
CA THR A 27 -25.60 10.44 48.81
C THR A 27 -26.70 11.43 48.49
N VAL A 28 -27.30 11.32 47.31
CA VAL A 28 -28.43 12.15 46.88
C VAL A 28 -29.73 11.38 47.06
N ASP A 29 -30.69 11.97 47.77
CA ASP A 29 -32.03 11.40 47.97
C ASP A 29 -32.75 11.18 46.64
N LEU A 30 -33.47 10.07 46.51
CA LEU A 30 -34.14 9.65 45.27
C LEU A 30 -35.08 10.71 44.70
N LYS A 31 -35.71 11.52 45.56
CA LYS A 31 -36.64 12.59 45.16
C LYS A 31 -35.94 13.80 44.54
N ASP A 32 -34.67 14.00 44.92
CA ASP A 32 -33.86 15.16 44.52
C ASP A 32 -32.88 14.84 43.39
N ARG A 33 -32.89 13.59 42.90
CA ARG A 33 -32.07 13.19 41.74
C ARG A 33 -32.53 13.91 40.48
N CYS A 34 -31.56 14.35 39.69
CA CYS A 34 -31.81 14.93 38.38
C CYS A 34 -32.54 13.91 37.49
N LYS A 35 -33.70 14.30 36.95
CA LYS A 35 -34.52 13.42 36.09
C LYS A 35 -33.83 13.05 34.78
N SER A 36 -32.88 13.88 34.32
CA SER A 36 -32.19 13.67 33.05
C SER A 36 -31.05 12.66 33.18
N CYS A 37 -30.21 12.78 34.22
CA CYS A 37 -29.01 11.94 34.39
C CYS A 37 -29.13 10.91 35.51
N ASP A 38 -30.24 10.89 36.25
CA ASP A 38 -30.50 10.00 37.39
C ASP A 38 -29.37 10.00 38.43
N GLY A 39 -28.77 11.18 38.67
CA GLY A 39 -27.65 11.36 39.60
C GLY A 39 -26.27 11.01 39.04
N LYS A 40 -26.15 10.54 37.79
CA LYS A 40 -24.86 10.19 37.15
C LYS A 40 -24.01 11.38 36.72
N LYS A 41 -24.56 12.60 36.80
CA LYS A 41 -23.90 13.87 36.46
C LYS A 41 -23.41 14.00 34.99
N THR A 42 -23.61 12.99 34.15
CA THR A 42 -23.29 12.97 32.72
C THR A 42 -24.49 12.55 31.87
N LEU A 43 -24.51 12.95 30.60
CA LEU A 43 -25.54 12.62 29.61
C LEU A 43 -24.88 12.33 28.27
N GLN A 44 -25.42 11.36 27.52
CA GLN A 44 -25.02 11.18 26.13
C GLN A 44 -25.71 12.22 25.24
N VAL A 45 -24.91 13.06 24.59
CA VAL A 45 -25.38 14.11 23.70
C VAL A 45 -24.78 13.88 22.31
N LYS A 46 -25.62 13.96 21.27
CA LYS A 46 -25.16 13.96 19.88
C LYS A 46 -24.90 15.41 19.47
N LYS A 47 -23.65 15.72 19.11
CA LYS A 47 -23.23 17.02 18.59
C LYS A 47 -22.68 16.86 17.19
N VAL A 48 -23.07 17.76 16.28
CA VAL A 48 -22.54 17.82 14.92
C VAL A 48 -21.40 18.82 14.91
N LEU A 49 -20.22 18.40 14.43
CA LEU A 49 -19.06 19.26 14.23
C LEU A 49 -18.87 19.50 12.74
N GLU A 50 -18.88 20.76 12.31
CA GLU A 50 -18.61 21.12 10.93
C GLU A 50 -17.10 21.32 10.74
N VAL A 51 -16.53 20.57 9.79
CA VAL A 51 -15.09 20.58 9.52
C VAL A 51 -14.84 21.23 8.16
N HIS A 52 -14.21 22.40 8.16
CA HIS A 52 -13.86 23.08 6.92
C HIS A 52 -12.48 22.65 6.43
N ILE A 53 -12.45 21.82 5.39
CA ILE A 53 -11.21 21.39 4.72
C ILE A 53 -10.82 22.45 3.68
N ARG A 54 -9.74 23.18 3.95
CA ARG A 54 -9.20 24.18 3.02
C ARG A 54 -8.55 23.51 1.81
N ARG A 55 -8.52 24.21 0.68
CA ARG A 55 -7.77 23.77 -0.51
C ARG A 55 -6.28 23.66 -0.17
N GLY A 56 -5.62 22.62 -0.70
CA GLY A 56 -4.19 22.40 -0.50
C GLY A 56 -3.81 21.74 0.83
N VAL A 57 -4.77 21.46 1.74
CA VAL A 57 -4.48 20.77 3.01
C VAL A 57 -3.69 19.48 2.76
N ASN A 58 -2.59 19.32 3.49
CA ASN A 58 -1.69 18.18 3.34
C ASN A 58 -2.29 16.89 3.92
N ASN A 59 -1.75 15.76 3.46
CA ASN A 59 -2.08 14.47 4.05
C ASN A 59 -1.60 14.44 5.51
N ASN A 60 -2.40 13.84 6.40
CA ASN A 60 -2.19 13.78 7.84
C ASN A 60 -2.26 15.14 8.58
N GLU A 61 -2.79 16.19 7.95
CA GLU A 61 -3.05 17.45 8.66
C GLU A 61 -4.05 17.22 9.80
N LYS A 62 -3.77 17.81 10.96
CA LYS A 62 -4.59 17.69 12.17
C LYS A 62 -5.46 18.93 12.34
N ILE A 63 -6.77 18.74 12.47
CA ILE A 63 -7.74 19.77 12.82
C ILE A 63 -8.23 19.47 14.24
N THR A 64 -7.87 20.34 15.19
CA THR A 64 -8.18 20.16 16.61
C THR A 64 -9.41 20.97 16.99
N PHE A 65 -10.36 20.29 17.62
CA PHE A 65 -11.51 20.89 18.28
C PHE A 65 -11.30 20.78 19.80
N SER A 66 -10.91 21.91 20.39
CA SER A 66 -10.54 21.94 21.81
C SER A 66 -11.75 21.73 22.71
N ARG A 67 -11.60 20.88 23.73
CA ARG A 67 -12.62 20.57 24.75
C ARG A 67 -13.94 20.01 24.23
N GLU A 68 -13.91 19.39 23.04
CA GLU A 68 -15.07 18.75 22.43
C GLU A 68 -15.14 17.23 22.70
N GLY A 69 -14.19 16.68 23.48
CA GLY A 69 -14.18 15.28 23.89
C GLY A 69 -15.15 14.96 25.03
N ASP A 70 -15.03 13.74 25.57
CA ASP A 70 -15.87 13.27 26.67
C ASP A 70 -15.71 14.16 27.91
N GLN A 71 -16.84 14.45 28.57
CA GLN A 71 -16.90 15.33 29.74
C GLN A 71 -17.28 14.52 30.98
N GLU A 72 -16.43 14.60 32.00
CA GLU A 72 -16.68 14.00 33.31
C GLU A 72 -16.62 15.06 34.41
N PRO A 73 -17.41 14.90 35.51
CA PRO A 73 -17.39 15.86 36.61
C PRO A 73 -15.99 15.98 37.23
N GLY A 74 -15.46 17.20 37.26
CA GLY A 74 -14.15 17.49 37.86
C GLY A 74 -12.94 17.21 36.97
N VAL A 75 -13.15 16.81 35.71
CA VAL A 75 -12.10 16.58 34.72
C VAL A 75 -12.25 17.58 33.57
N GLU A 76 -11.14 18.14 33.08
CA GLU A 76 -11.19 18.99 31.88
C GLU A 76 -11.49 18.12 30.64
N PRO A 77 -12.44 18.52 29.78
CA PRO A 77 -12.76 17.78 28.57
C PRO A 77 -11.56 17.64 27.64
N GLY A 78 -11.42 16.46 27.04
CA GLY A 78 -10.40 16.21 26.03
C GLY A 78 -10.66 16.94 24.72
N ASP A 79 -9.70 16.84 23.80
CA ASP A 79 -9.80 17.42 22.46
C ASP A 79 -10.18 16.36 21.43
N ILE A 80 -10.99 16.75 20.44
CA ILE A 80 -11.22 15.94 19.25
C ILE A 80 -10.21 16.35 18.19
N ILE A 81 -9.38 15.41 17.76
CA ILE A 81 -8.37 15.63 16.70
C ILE A 81 -8.82 14.88 15.45
N ILE A 82 -9.16 15.63 14.41
CA ILE A 82 -9.52 15.08 13.11
C ILE A 82 -8.27 15.06 12.24
N VAL A 83 -7.91 13.90 11.72
CA VAL A 83 -6.76 13.73 10.83
C VAL A 83 -7.25 13.59 9.41
N VAL A 84 -6.84 14.51 8.53
CA VAL A 84 -7.20 14.45 7.11
C VAL A 84 -6.38 13.36 6.42
N GLN A 85 -7.07 12.41 5.77
CA GLN A 85 -6.44 11.34 5.01
C GLN A 85 -6.77 11.49 3.53
N THR A 86 -5.72 11.42 2.71
CA THR A 86 -5.83 11.48 1.24
C THR A 86 -6.33 10.15 0.73
N LYS A 87 -7.46 10.17 0.03
CA LYS A 87 -7.99 8.99 -0.65
C LYS A 87 -7.14 8.69 -1.90
N PRO A 88 -6.74 7.43 -2.15
CA PRO A 88 -6.12 7.04 -3.41
C PRO A 88 -7.02 7.40 -4.61
N HIS A 89 -6.42 7.90 -5.68
CA HIS A 89 -7.11 8.25 -6.92
C HIS A 89 -6.58 7.39 -8.07
N GLU A 90 -7.45 7.04 -9.02
CA GLU A 90 -7.12 6.11 -10.11
C GLU A 90 -6.05 6.65 -11.06
N LEU A 91 -6.10 7.96 -11.34
CA LEU A 91 -5.21 8.61 -12.32
C LEU A 91 -4.06 9.40 -11.70
N PHE A 92 -4.18 9.81 -10.44
CA PHE A 92 -3.29 10.80 -9.85
C PHE A 92 -2.75 10.33 -8.50
N GLU A 93 -1.45 10.43 -8.33
CA GLU A 93 -0.79 10.26 -7.04
C GLU A 93 -0.33 11.64 -6.55
N ARG A 94 -0.80 12.04 -5.36
CA ARG A 94 -0.39 13.31 -4.75
C ARG A 94 0.90 13.13 -3.95
N ARG A 95 1.92 13.95 -4.23
CA ARG A 95 3.12 14.07 -3.39
C ARG A 95 3.34 15.54 -3.04
N GLY A 96 2.96 15.92 -1.82
CA GLY A 96 2.96 17.31 -1.37
C GLY A 96 2.01 18.18 -2.21
N GLU A 97 2.57 19.18 -2.88
CA GLU A 97 1.86 20.12 -3.76
C GLU A 97 1.81 19.63 -5.21
N ASN A 98 2.55 18.57 -5.55
CA ASN A 98 2.65 18.06 -6.90
C ASN A 98 1.74 16.84 -7.11
N LEU A 99 1.33 16.64 -8.36
CA LEU A 99 0.58 15.49 -8.83
C LEU A 99 1.45 14.64 -9.76
N TYR A 100 1.28 13.34 -9.70
CA TYR A 100 1.97 12.38 -10.57
C TYR A 100 0.92 11.54 -11.28
N MET A 101 1.13 11.29 -12.57
CA MET A 101 0.33 10.35 -13.34
C MET A 101 1.20 9.58 -14.31
N GLU A 102 0.72 8.42 -14.73
CA GLU A 102 1.37 7.61 -15.74
C GLU A 102 0.55 7.67 -17.04
N LYS A 103 1.24 7.76 -18.17
CA LYS A 103 0.62 7.81 -19.49
C LYS A 103 1.40 6.96 -20.47
N THR A 104 0.75 5.90 -20.96
CA THR A 104 1.27 5.14 -22.10
C THR A 104 0.97 5.87 -23.40
N ILE A 105 1.99 6.03 -24.24
CA ILE A 105 1.92 6.58 -25.61
C ILE A 105 2.55 5.60 -26.60
N SER A 106 2.19 5.68 -27.87
CA SER A 106 2.84 4.86 -28.90
C SER A 106 4.25 5.38 -29.23
N LEU A 107 5.11 4.51 -29.78
CA LEU A 107 6.40 4.96 -30.30
C LEU A 107 6.25 6.07 -31.36
N ASN A 108 5.21 5.99 -32.20
CA ASN A 108 4.93 7.03 -33.18
C ASN A 108 4.61 8.38 -32.51
N ASP A 109 3.76 8.38 -31.48
CA ASP A 109 3.42 9.58 -30.70
C ASP A 109 4.65 10.16 -29.98
N ALA A 110 5.52 9.30 -29.47
CA ALA A 110 6.75 9.69 -28.77
C ALA A 110 7.77 10.39 -29.68
N LEU A 111 7.77 10.08 -30.98
CA LEU A 111 8.70 10.63 -31.98
C LEU A 111 8.09 11.78 -32.80
N THR A 112 6.82 11.63 -33.20
CA THR A 112 6.15 12.54 -34.13
C THR A 112 5.25 13.57 -33.44
N GLY A 113 5.22 13.56 -32.10
CA GLY A 113 4.39 14.43 -31.30
C GLY A 113 3.05 13.77 -30.97
N PHE A 114 2.41 14.28 -29.92
CA PHE A 114 1.21 13.69 -29.37
C PHE A 114 0.25 14.75 -28.88
N LYS A 115 -1.02 14.38 -28.76
CA LYS A 115 -2.04 15.21 -28.13
C LYS A 115 -3.04 14.32 -27.43
N PHE A 116 -3.20 14.50 -26.13
CA PHE A 116 -4.23 13.81 -25.36
C PHE A 116 -4.90 14.76 -24.38
N VAL A 117 -6.08 14.35 -23.93
CA VAL A 117 -6.89 15.10 -22.97
C VAL A 117 -6.95 14.30 -21.68
N ILE A 118 -6.78 14.99 -20.55
CA ILE A 118 -7.03 14.44 -19.23
C ILE A 118 -8.12 15.25 -18.56
N LYS A 119 -8.95 14.57 -17.77
CA LYS A 119 -9.88 15.24 -16.88
C LYS A 119 -9.18 15.52 -15.55
N HIS A 120 -8.99 16.80 -15.24
CA HIS A 120 -8.33 17.23 -14.01
C HIS A 120 -9.26 17.07 -12.79
N LEU A 121 -8.70 17.23 -11.59
CA LEU A 121 -9.42 17.13 -10.31
C LEU A 121 -10.50 18.22 -10.14
N ASP A 122 -10.36 19.36 -10.82
CA ASP A 122 -11.37 20.42 -10.86
C ASP A 122 -12.47 20.20 -11.92
N GLY A 123 -12.40 19.09 -12.65
CA GLY A 123 -13.35 18.71 -13.68
C GLY A 123 -13.09 19.34 -15.06
N ARG A 124 -12.06 20.19 -15.21
CA ARG A 124 -11.66 20.72 -16.52
C ARG A 124 -10.99 19.65 -17.37
N ASP A 125 -11.16 19.76 -18.68
CA ASP A 125 -10.40 19.00 -19.66
C ASP A 125 -9.09 19.75 -19.99
N VAL A 126 -7.96 19.16 -19.61
CA VAL A 126 -6.63 19.70 -19.86
C VAL A 126 -6.02 18.98 -21.05
N VAL A 127 -5.67 19.76 -22.08
CA VAL A 127 -5.07 19.25 -23.31
C VAL A 127 -3.56 19.33 -23.19
N ILE A 128 -2.91 18.17 -23.23
CA ILE A 128 -1.46 18.04 -23.16
C ILE A 128 -0.96 17.63 -24.54
N SER A 129 0.01 18.37 -25.07
CA SER A 129 0.57 18.12 -26.39
C SER A 129 2.08 18.27 -26.44
N GLY A 130 2.74 17.34 -27.12
CA GLY A 130 4.15 17.45 -27.54
C GLY A 130 4.23 17.74 -29.04
N LYS A 131 5.20 18.54 -29.46
CA LYS A 131 5.41 18.84 -30.89
C LYS A 131 6.21 17.73 -31.56
N PRO A 132 6.09 17.55 -32.88
CA PRO A 132 7.01 16.69 -33.62
C PRO A 132 8.46 17.08 -33.35
N GLY A 133 9.30 16.11 -32.97
CA GLY A 133 10.70 16.33 -32.58
C GLY A 133 10.94 16.53 -31.08
N ASP A 134 9.90 16.76 -30.27
CA ASP A 134 10.01 16.74 -28.80
C ASP A 134 10.02 15.28 -28.33
N ILE A 135 11.20 14.64 -28.41
CA ILE A 135 11.32 13.21 -28.15
C ILE A 135 10.99 12.87 -26.69
N ILE A 136 10.10 11.89 -26.52
CA ILE A 136 9.78 11.28 -25.23
C ILE A 136 10.46 9.91 -25.16
N GLU A 137 11.44 9.81 -24.27
CA GLU A 137 12.11 8.55 -23.98
C GLU A 137 11.20 7.65 -23.11
N PRO A 138 11.36 6.32 -23.17
CA PRO A 138 10.70 5.41 -22.23
C PRO A 138 11.01 5.82 -20.77
N GLU A 139 9.99 5.77 -19.92
CA GLU A 139 10.03 6.21 -18.52
C GLU A 139 10.35 7.70 -18.29
N ALA A 140 10.40 8.51 -19.34
CA ALA A 140 10.65 9.93 -19.21
C ALA A 140 9.55 10.61 -18.37
N VAL A 141 9.98 11.51 -17.48
CA VAL A 141 9.08 12.35 -16.70
C VAL A 141 9.09 13.76 -17.27
N ARG A 142 7.91 14.35 -17.50
CA ARG A 142 7.75 15.76 -17.89
C ARG A 142 6.83 16.47 -16.91
N GLY A 143 7.13 17.72 -16.61
CA GLY A 143 6.35 18.56 -15.69
C GLY A 143 5.48 19.57 -16.44
N ILE A 144 4.25 19.72 -15.99
CA ILE A 144 3.30 20.74 -16.46
C ILE A 144 3.07 21.69 -15.29
N LEU A 145 3.54 22.93 -15.47
CA LEU A 145 3.41 23.99 -14.46
C LEU A 145 1.94 24.32 -14.21
N ASP A 146 1.62 24.73 -12.98
CA ASP A 146 0.31 25.18 -12.54
C ASP A 146 -0.85 24.17 -12.67
N GLU A 147 -0.56 22.88 -12.89
CA GLU A 147 -1.57 21.81 -12.94
C GLU A 147 -1.42 20.78 -11.79
N GLY A 148 -0.67 21.12 -10.74
CA GLY A 148 -0.61 20.34 -9.49
C GLY A 148 -1.74 20.64 -8.50
N MET A 149 -1.48 20.39 -7.21
CA MET A 149 -2.39 20.74 -6.11
C MET A 149 -2.23 22.21 -5.72
N PRO A 150 -3.30 22.87 -5.22
CA PRO A 150 -3.20 24.21 -4.65
C PRO A 150 -2.24 24.25 -3.46
N ILE A 151 -1.44 25.33 -3.37
CA ILE A 151 -0.50 25.54 -2.28
C ILE A 151 -1.24 26.01 -1.03
N GLN A 152 -0.92 25.43 0.13
CA GLN A 152 -1.55 25.81 1.40
C GLN A 152 -1.23 27.28 1.74
N GLY A 153 -2.26 28.11 1.84
CA GLY A 153 -2.11 29.55 2.10
C GLY A 153 -2.00 30.44 0.85
N ALA A 154 -1.76 29.86 -0.32
CA ALA A 154 -1.76 30.53 -1.61
C ALA A 154 -2.64 29.75 -2.61
N PRO A 155 -3.98 29.80 -2.47
CA PRO A 155 -4.90 28.95 -3.23
C PRO A 155 -4.91 29.21 -4.74
N ASP A 156 -4.43 30.37 -5.17
CA ASP A 156 -4.29 30.74 -6.58
C ASP A 156 -3.01 30.18 -7.21
N GLN A 157 -2.05 29.73 -6.39
CA GLN A 157 -0.84 29.05 -6.84
C GLN A 157 -1.01 27.55 -6.75
N LYS A 158 -0.53 26.84 -7.76
CA LYS A 158 -0.59 25.38 -7.85
C LYS A 158 0.80 24.82 -8.05
N GLY A 159 1.01 23.59 -7.59
CA GLY A 159 2.21 22.83 -7.89
C GLY A 159 2.26 22.36 -9.34
N ILE A 160 3.08 21.35 -9.58
CA ILE A 160 3.37 20.79 -10.90
C ILE A 160 2.67 19.44 -11.07
N LEU A 161 2.14 19.18 -12.26
CA LEU A 161 1.73 17.83 -12.68
C LEU A 161 2.89 17.17 -13.41
N TYR A 162 3.41 16.09 -12.84
CA TYR A 162 4.40 15.23 -13.46
C TYR A 162 3.72 14.08 -14.19
N VAL A 163 4.02 13.93 -15.47
CA VAL A 163 3.56 12.81 -16.30
C VAL A 163 4.76 11.91 -16.56
N LYS A 164 4.72 10.67 -16.04
CA LYS A 164 5.64 9.61 -16.44
C LYS A 164 5.10 8.96 -17.70
N PHE A 165 5.91 8.96 -18.75
CA PHE A 165 5.55 8.37 -20.02
C PHE A 165 6.06 6.95 -20.13
N ASP A 166 5.17 6.05 -20.51
CA ASP A 166 5.52 4.70 -20.94
C ASP A 166 5.36 4.62 -22.46
N VAL A 167 6.32 4.02 -23.16
CA VAL A 167 6.33 4.01 -24.63
C VAL A 167 6.06 2.59 -25.12
N LYS A 168 4.89 2.39 -25.72
CA LYS A 168 4.53 1.12 -26.33
C LYS A 168 5.17 1.00 -27.71
N PHE A 169 6.07 0.03 -27.86
CA PHE A 169 6.65 -0.34 -29.14
C PHE A 169 5.65 -1.10 -30.02
N PRO A 170 5.80 -1.05 -31.36
CA PRO A 170 5.04 -1.89 -32.27
C PRO A 170 5.28 -3.38 -31.99
N ASP A 171 4.32 -4.22 -32.36
CA ASP A 171 4.44 -5.67 -32.26
C ASP A 171 5.51 -6.21 -33.22
N GLU A 172 5.93 -7.46 -33.02
CA GLU A 172 6.88 -8.12 -33.93
C GLU A 172 6.29 -8.19 -35.34
N HIS A 173 7.14 -7.99 -36.36
CA HIS A 173 6.75 -8.00 -37.77
C HIS A 173 5.67 -6.97 -38.14
N PHE A 174 5.63 -5.80 -37.47
CA PHE A 174 4.65 -4.74 -37.75
C PHE A 174 4.73 -4.15 -39.18
N LEU A 175 5.85 -4.34 -39.88
CA LEU A 175 5.96 -4.06 -41.32
C LEU A 175 6.07 -5.40 -42.07
N GLU A 176 5.26 -5.54 -43.11
CA GLU A 176 5.17 -6.74 -43.94
C GLU A 176 6.36 -6.86 -44.92
N ASP A 177 6.82 -5.74 -45.47
CA ASP A 177 7.87 -5.70 -46.50
C ASP A 177 9.24 -5.29 -45.95
N GLU A 178 10.30 -6.00 -46.35
CA GLU A 178 11.70 -5.65 -46.03
C GLU A 178 12.11 -4.25 -46.55
N THR A 179 11.47 -3.76 -47.60
CA THR A 179 11.73 -2.43 -48.17
C THR A 179 11.36 -1.32 -47.19
N MET A 180 10.28 -1.50 -46.42
CA MET A 180 9.81 -0.53 -45.43
C MET A 180 10.78 -0.42 -44.25
N TYR A 181 11.39 -1.53 -43.83
CA TYR A 181 12.45 -1.52 -42.82
C TYR A 181 13.69 -0.75 -43.30
N LYS A 182 14.07 -0.89 -44.59
CA LYS A 182 15.18 -0.11 -45.18
C LYS A 182 14.87 1.37 -45.27
N GLU A 183 13.62 1.76 -45.49
CA GLU A 183 13.21 3.16 -45.45
C GLU A 183 13.25 3.75 -44.04
N LEU A 184 12.78 3.00 -43.05
CA LEU A 184 12.87 3.37 -41.64
C LEU A 184 14.33 3.57 -41.20
N GLU A 185 15.23 2.68 -41.61
CA GLU A 185 16.65 2.76 -41.28
C GLU A 185 17.33 4.04 -41.80
N LYS A 186 16.84 4.65 -42.90
CA LYS A 186 17.37 5.94 -43.39
C LYS A 186 17.10 7.11 -42.44
N HIS A 187 16.06 7.00 -41.61
CA HIS A 187 15.61 8.06 -40.71
C HIS A 187 16.03 7.86 -39.26
N LEU A 188 16.58 6.68 -38.92
CA LEU A 188 17.07 6.36 -37.58
C LEU A 188 18.60 6.52 -37.48
N PRO A 189 19.15 6.61 -36.25
CA PRO A 189 20.60 6.58 -36.04
C PRO A 189 21.25 5.35 -36.68
N PRO A 190 22.49 5.47 -37.18
CA PRO A 190 23.17 4.36 -37.85
C PRO A 190 23.38 3.18 -36.90
N ARG A 191 23.23 1.97 -37.42
CA ARG A 191 23.54 0.74 -36.68
C ARG A 191 24.99 0.76 -36.20
N SER A 192 25.23 0.24 -35.00
CA SER A 192 26.59 0.03 -34.52
C SER A 192 27.32 -0.93 -35.48
N PRO A 193 28.57 -0.61 -35.88
CA PRO A 193 29.31 -1.47 -36.77
C PRO A 193 29.59 -2.80 -36.08
N PHE A 194 29.10 -3.88 -36.68
CA PHE A 194 29.42 -5.24 -36.27
C PHE A 194 30.54 -5.79 -37.16
N THR A 195 31.62 -6.24 -36.55
CA THR A 195 32.68 -6.98 -37.23
C THR A 195 32.70 -8.39 -36.70
N MET A 196 32.45 -9.37 -37.56
CA MET A 196 32.53 -10.77 -37.17
C MET A 196 33.96 -11.12 -36.75
N PRO A 197 34.18 -11.63 -35.53
CA PRO A 197 35.51 -12.05 -35.09
C PRO A 197 36.05 -13.15 -36.00
N LYS A 198 37.34 -13.11 -36.30
CA LYS A 198 38.03 -14.12 -37.11
C LYS A 198 38.81 -15.03 -36.16
N GLY A 199 38.22 -16.15 -35.78
CA GLY A 199 38.81 -17.18 -34.92
C GLY A 199 38.09 -18.52 -35.12
N GLU A 200 38.69 -19.62 -34.64
CA GLU A 200 38.06 -20.95 -34.69
C GLU A 200 36.92 -21.08 -33.67
N ASP A 201 36.95 -20.30 -32.58
CA ASP A 201 35.94 -20.31 -31.51
C ASP A 201 34.85 -19.24 -31.70
N VAL A 202 34.19 -19.21 -32.85
CA VAL A 202 33.07 -18.29 -33.14
C VAL A 202 31.81 -19.07 -33.51
N GLU A 203 30.80 -19.03 -32.64
CA GLU A 203 29.50 -19.65 -32.87
C GLU A 203 28.39 -18.57 -32.95
N GLU A 204 27.54 -18.66 -33.96
CA GLU A 204 26.34 -17.83 -34.08
C GLU A 204 25.20 -18.46 -33.28
N VAL A 205 24.58 -17.68 -32.40
CA VAL A 205 23.49 -18.13 -31.52
C VAL A 205 22.28 -17.23 -31.67
N SER A 206 21.10 -17.83 -31.68
CA SER A 206 19.83 -17.10 -31.78
C SER A 206 19.28 -16.77 -30.39
N LEU A 207 18.72 -15.57 -30.25
CA LEU A 207 17.97 -15.18 -29.07
C LEU A 207 16.66 -15.98 -28.99
N MET A 208 16.26 -16.29 -27.77
CA MET A 208 14.96 -16.86 -27.43
C MET A 208 14.27 -15.95 -26.41
N PRO A 209 12.93 -15.90 -26.38
CA PRO A 209 12.22 -15.14 -25.37
C PRO A 209 12.55 -15.65 -23.97
N PHE A 210 12.60 -14.72 -23.01
CA PHE A 210 12.78 -15.05 -21.61
C PHE A 210 11.55 -15.79 -21.08
N ASP A 211 11.77 -16.93 -20.43
CA ASP A 211 10.73 -17.73 -19.76
C ASP A 211 11.16 -17.99 -18.32
N GLU A 212 10.44 -17.39 -17.38
CA GLU A 212 10.71 -17.48 -15.93
C GLU A 212 10.61 -18.92 -15.40
N ASN A 213 9.81 -19.78 -16.05
CA ASN A 213 9.60 -21.16 -15.62
C ASN A 213 10.70 -22.12 -16.05
N ARG A 214 11.60 -21.70 -16.95
CA ARG A 214 12.62 -22.58 -17.54
C ARG A 214 13.67 -23.08 -16.53
N HIS A 215 13.79 -22.41 -15.38
CA HIS A 215 14.70 -22.78 -14.29
C HIS A 215 14.02 -23.32 -13.03
N ASN A 216 12.68 -23.31 -12.97
CA ASN A 216 11.96 -23.68 -11.75
C ASN A 216 11.73 -25.21 -11.61
N SER A 217 12.11 -25.99 -12.62
CA SER A 217 11.90 -27.44 -12.70
C SER A 217 12.94 -28.30 -11.95
N THR A 218 13.95 -27.73 -11.28
CA THR A 218 14.97 -28.50 -10.52
C THR A 218 14.89 -28.33 -8.99
N ARG A 219 13.89 -27.61 -8.45
CA ARG A 219 13.72 -27.47 -6.98
C ARG A 219 12.36 -27.91 -6.45
N GLY A 220 11.52 -28.54 -7.27
CA GLY A 220 10.15 -28.89 -6.93
C GLY A 220 9.82 -30.39 -6.86
N ASN A 221 10.79 -31.30 -6.71
CA ASN A 221 10.46 -32.71 -6.49
C ASN A 221 11.46 -33.44 -5.57
N ARG A 222 11.38 -33.14 -4.27
CA ARG A 222 11.61 -34.15 -3.23
C ARG A 222 10.26 -34.44 -2.59
N GLN A 223 9.33 -35.04 -3.35
CA GLN A 223 8.23 -35.77 -2.73
C GLN A 223 8.86 -36.93 -1.95
N ALA A 224 8.74 -36.85 -0.63
CA ALA A 224 8.99 -37.96 0.27
C ALA A 224 8.17 -39.18 -0.19
N TYR A 225 8.81 -40.35 -0.17
CA TYR A 225 8.17 -41.62 -0.48
C TYR A 225 6.87 -41.77 0.33
N HIS A 226 5.76 -41.81 -0.40
CA HIS A 226 4.47 -42.29 0.05
C HIS A 226 4.57 -43.82 0.04
N ASP A 227 4.49 -44.42 1.23
CA ASP A 227 4.38 -45.87 1.43
C ASP A 227 3.03 -46.29 0.84
N GLU A 228 3.03 -47.18 -0.16
CA GLU A 228 1.83 -47.89 -0.58
C GLU A 228 1.84 -49.27 0.06
N GLU A 229 0.86 -49.43 0.94
CA GLU A 229 0.36 -50.65 1.55
C GLU A 229 0.09 -51.70 0.48
N TYR A 230 0.88 -52.78 0.48
CA TYR A 230 0.54 -54.02 -0.22
C TYR A 230 0.29 -55.10 0.82
N ASP A 231 -0.99 -55.41 1.01
CA ASP A 231 -1.46 -56.73 1.44
C ASP A 231 -1.09 -57.76 0.35
N ASP A 232 -0.32 -58.79 0.71
CA ASP A 232 -0.59 -60.15 0.24
C ASP A 232 0.16 -61.20 1.10
N ASP A 233 -0.52 -62.31 1.30
CA ASP A 233 -0.34 -63.33 2.32
C ASP A 233 0.89 -64.26 2.15
N ASP A 234 1.21 -64.94 3.25
CA ASP A 234 1.80 -66.28 3.38
C ASP A 234 3.36 -66.49 3.45
N ASP A 235 3.76 -66.84 4.67
CA ASP A 235 4.54 -68.03 5.08
C ASP A 235 6.07 -67.94 5.35
N MET A 236 6.43 -68.62 6.46
CA MET A 236 7.73 -69.13 6.90
C MET A 236 8.73 -68.20 7.62
N GLY A 237 8.57 -68.15 8.96
CA GLY A 237 9.55 -68.77 9.87
C GLY A 237 10.93 -68.12 10.10
N GLY A 238 11.14 -67.64 11.33
CA GLY A 238 12.40 -67.88 12.06
C GLY A 238 13.23 -66.67 12.50
N GLY A 239 13.28 -66.43 13.82
CA GLY A 239 14.54 -66.43 14.57
C GLY A 239 15.36 -65.13 14.72
N HIS A 240 15.38 -64.66 15.98
CA HIS A 240 16.55 -64.16 16.74
C HIS A 240 17.11 -62.73 16.62
N GLY A 241 17.19 -62.09 17.81
CA GLY A 241 18.26 -61.18 18.27
C GLY A 241 18.01 -59.70 17.97
N GLY A 242 17.93 -58.76 18.91
CA GLY A 242 18.60 -58.64 20.20
C GLY A 242 19.56 -57.45 20.19
N HIS A 243 19.06 -56.26 20.61
CA HIS A 243 19.70 -55.07 21.25
C HIS A 243 21.12 -54.59 20.85
N PRO A 244 21.61 -53.39 21.28
CA PRO A 244 20.95 -52.24 21.91
C PRO A 244 21.29 -50.90 21.22
N GLY A 245 20.58 -49.84 21.64
CA GLY A 245 20.89 -48.46 21.27
C GLY A 245 22.09 -47.87 22.00
N VAL A 246 22.52 -46.71 21.49
CA VAL A 246 23.42 -45.79 22.19
C VAL A 246 23.01 -44.36 21.82
N GLN A 247 22.62 -43.59 22.84
CA GLN A 247 22.45 -42.14 22.78
C GLN A 247 23.76 -41.45 23.17
N CYS A 248 24.04 -40.26 22.64
CA CYS A 248 24.75 -39.12 23.26
C CYS A 248 24.65 -37.96 22.24
N ALA A 249 23.87 -36.90 22.49
CA ALA A 249 24.11 -35.75 23.38
C ALA A 249 25.08 -34.71 22.77
N GLN A 250 24.48 -33.57 22.42
CA GLN A 250 25.10 -32.36 21.88
C GLN A 250 25.99 -31.65 22.91
N SER A 251 26.99 -30.94 22.39
CA SER A 251 27.47 -29.67 22.91
C SER A 251 27.51 -28.68 21.75
#